data_AF-A0A842IGL4-F1
#
_entry.id   AF-A0A842IGL4-F1
#
_cell.length_a   1.000
_cell.length_b   1.000
_cell.length_c   1.000
_cell.angle_alpha   90.00
_cell.angle_beta   90.00
_cell.angle_gamma   90.00
#
_symmetry.space_group_name_H-M   'P 1'
#
loop_
_entity.id
_entity.type
_entity.pdbx_description
1 polymer ?
#
loop_
_entity_poly.entity_id
_entity_poly.type
_entity_poly.pdbx_seq_one_letter_code
_entity_poly.pdbx_strand_id
1 'polypeptide(L)'
;MKKKFVLTVLFILPLVVYMFFASGVTNFGRLPVLSGPVPELDTFEGGQRLKDRITVMGFLGDSIGIRQGQLFNLNQKIYKRFYEFRDFQMLMVAPEGSREEVEAVMKELETFTDTRNWHFAYGPPAEIQAYFDRLGTGLSLDATGGSPYVFIIDKDRMLRGRKKDEDTGIKFGFDATSVADLNNKMEDDMKIILAEYRLALKSNQAGRNNE
;
A
#
# COMPACT_ATOMS: atom_id res chain seq x y z
N MET A 1 -49.54 -29.12 10.12
CA MET A 1 -48.47 -28.57 10.98
C MET A 1 -47.20 -28.18 10.21
N LYS A 2 -46.75 -28.96 9.22
CA LYS A 2 -45.55 -28.65 8.40
C LYS A 2 -45.61 -27.28 7.67
N LYS A 3 -46.76 -26.87 7.13
CA LYS A 3 -46.91 -25.59 6.41
C LYS A 3 -46.69 -24.35 7.29
N LYS A 4 -47.14 -24.38 8.55
CA LYS A 4 -46.94 -23.26 9.49
C LYS A 4 -45.47 -23.15 9.90
N PHE A 5 -44.82 -24.28 10.15
CA PHE A 5 -43.39 -24.34 10.45
C PHE A 5 -42.52 -23.78 9.31
N VAL A 6 -42.80 -24.20 8.06
CA VAL A 6 -42.09 -23.69 6.89
C VAL A 6 -42.25 -22.17 6.76
N LEU A 7 -43.47 -21.64 6.96
CA LEU A 7 -43.72 -20.20 6.86
C LEU A 7 -43.00 -19.40 7.95
N THR A 8 -42.95 -19.91 9.19
CA THR A 8 -42.20 -19.30 10.29
C THR A 8 -40.71 -19.27 10.02
N VAL A 9 -40.13 -20.36 9.52
CA VAL A 9 -38.72 -20.40 9.13
C VAL A 9 -38.43 -19.43 7.99
N LEU A 10 -39.31 -19.36 6.97
CA LEU A 10 -39.14 -18.46 5.84
C LEU A 10 -39.11 -16.97 6.25
N PHE A 11 -39.80 -16.61 7.33
CA PHE A 11 -39.87 -15.23 7.82
C PHE A 11 -38.77 -14.91 8.85
N ILE A 12 -38.46 -15.84 9.76
CA ILE A 12 -37.51 -15.60 10.86
C ILE A 12 -36.05 -15.82 10.43
N LEU A 13 -35.79 -16.82 9.57
CA LEU A 13 -34.43 -17.16 9.16
C LEU A 13 -33.70 -15.97 8.49
N PRO A 14 -34.30 -15.19 7.57
CA PRO A 14 -33.64 -14.02 6.99
C PRO A 14 -33.27 -12.96 8.02
N LEU A 15 -34.11 -12.75 9.05
CA LEU A 15 -33.86 -11.79 10.12
C LEU A 15 -32.69 -12.25 11.01
N VAL A 16 -32.64 -13.54 11.35
CA VAL A 16 -31.53 -14.11 12.12
C VAL A 16 -30.22 -14.03 11.34
N VAL A 17 -30.24 -14.35 10.04
CA VAL A 17 -29.08 -14.22 9.14
C VAL A 17 -28.64 -12.76 9.04
N TYR A 18 -29.57 -11.82 8.90
CA TYR A 18 -29.27 -10.39 8.90
C TYR A 18 -28.64 -9.93 10.22
N MET A 19 -29.23 -10.32 11.37
CA MET A 19 -28.68 -10.00 12.69
C MET A 19 -27.31 -10.64 12.91
N PHE A 20 -27.06 -11.84 12.39
CA PHE A 20 -25.75 -12.48 12.42
C PHE A 20 -24.71 -11.68 11.63
N PHE A 21 -25.03 -11.23 10.41
CA PHE A 21 -24.14 -10.37 9.64
C PHE A 21 -23.95 -8.98 10.27
N ALA A 22 -25.00 -8.41 10.88
CA ALA A 22 -24.94 -7.10 11.53
C ALA A 22 -24.20 -7.11 12.88
N SER A 23 -24.25 -8.23 13.61
CA SER A 23 -23.53 -8.44 14.87
C SER A 23 -22.12 -8.99 14.69
N GLY A 24 -21.72 -9.30 13.45
CA GLY A 24 -20.35 -9.63 13.11
C GLY A 24 -19.42 -8.48 13.47
N VAL A 25 -18.78 -8.56 14.64
CA VAL A 25 -17.65 -7.71 14.99
C VAL A 25 -16.54 -8.07 14.02
N THR A 26 -16.35 -7.26 12.98
CA THR A 26 -15.13 -7.32 12.19
C THR A 26 -14.00 -6.87 13.10
N ASN A 27 -13.30 -7.84 13.69
CA ASN A 27 -11.91 -7.62 14.02
C ASN A 27 -11.23 -7.36 12.67
N PHE A 28 -11.17 -6.09 12.26
CA PHE A 28 -10.28 -5.64 11.20
C PHE A 28 -8.89 -6.04 11.66
N GLY A 29 -8.45 -7.22 11.20
CA GLY A 29 -7.17 -7.78 11.60
C GLY A 29 -6.10 -6.76 11.25
N ARG A 30 -5.18 -6.50 12.18
CA ARG A 30 -4.11 -5.56 11.90
C ARG A 30 -3.19 -6.13 10.83
N LEU A 31 -2.81 -5.33 9.84
CA LEU A 31 -1.84 -5.72 8.84
C LEU A 31 -0.50 -6.01 9.55
N PRO A 32 0.08 -7.21 9.47
CA PRO A 32 1.30 -7.52 10.20
C PRO A 32 2.48 -6.59 9.88
N VAL A 33 3.28 -6.32 10.91
CA VAL A 33 4.64 -5.77 10.76
C VAL A 33 5.59 -6.90 10.41
N LEU A 34 6.39 -6.72 9.36
CA LEU A 34 7.32 -7.73 8.84
C LEU A 34 8.78 -7.35 9.07
N SER A 35 9.16 -6.10 8.82
CA SER A 35 10.51 -5.58 9.04
C SER A 35 10.50 -4.08 9.35
N GLY A 36 11.65 -3.53 9.70
CA GLY A 36 11.84 -2.11 9.99
C GLY A 36 12.50 -1.85 11.35
N PRO A 37 12.70 -0.56 11.69
CA PRO A 37 12.29 0.61 10.93
C PRO A 37 13.12 0.82 9.66
N VAL A 38 12.47 1.22 8.58
CA VAL A 38 13.11 1.64 7.32
C VAL A 38 13.79 3.00 7.54
N PRO A 39 15.03 3.19 7.07
CA PRO A 39 15.73 4.47 7.16
C PRO A 39 14.97 5.59 6.42
N GLU A 40 15.21 6.85 6.79
CA GLU A 40 14.77 7.97 5.95
C GLU A 40 15.62 8.06 4.68
N LEU A 41 15.12 8.78 3.68
CA LEU A 41 15.81 9.02 2.41
C LEU A 41 16.63 10.33 2.43
N ASP A 42 17.24 10.67 3.57
CA ASP A 42 17.93 11.95 3.75
C ASP A 42 19.13 12.13 2.79
N THR A 43 19.71 11.04 2.28
CA THR A 43 20.82 11.08 1.28
C THR A 43 20.32 11.16 -0.16
N PHE A 44 19.02 10.99 -0.40
CA PHE A 44 18.42 11.04 -1.72
C PHE A 44 17.89 12.44 -2.02
N GLU A 45 17.96 12.82 -3.28
CA GLU A 45 17.32 14.04 -3.76
C GLU A 45 15.80 13.86 -3.84
N GLY A 46 15.01 14.89 -3.53
CA GLY A 46 13.54 14.85 -3.53
C GLY A 46 12.91 15.20 -2.18
N GLY A 47 13.67 15.05 -1.09
CA GLY A 47 13.36 15.62 0.24
C GLY A 47 12.13 15.04 0.95
N GLN A 48 11.56 13.94 0.46
CA GLN A 48 10.42 13.29 1.11
C GLN A 48 10.85 12.43 2.29
N ARG A 49 9.97 12.42 3.30
CA ARG A 49 10.14 11.62 4.52
C ARG A 49 9.11 10.50 4.56
N LEU A 50 9.50 9.39 5.18
CA LEU A 50 8.60 8.27 5.45
C LEU A 50 7.81 8.47 6.75
N LYS A 51 8.44 9.11 7.75
CA LYS A 51 7.80 9.33 9.04
C LYS A 51 6.50 10.11 8.90
N ASP A 52 5.50 9.70 9.68
CA ASP A 52 4.14 10.26 9.74
C ASP A 52 3.31 10.07 8.45
N ARG A 53 3.85 9.35 7.46
CA ARG A 53 3.21 9.08 6.17
C ARG A 53 2.95 7.58 5.97
N ILE A 54 1.86 7.25 5.29
CA ILE A 54 1.62 5.89 4.80
C ILE A 54 2.13 5.86 3.36
N THR A 55 3.20 5.11 3.14
CA THR A 55 3.98 5.18 1.91
C THR A 55 3.86 3.87 1.16
N VAL A 56 3.46 3.93 -0.11
CA VAL A 56 3.69 2.85 -1.07
C VAL A 56 5.03 3.13 -1.76
N MET A 57 6.03 2.32 -1.46
CA MET A 57 7.40 2.47 -1.93
C MET A 57 7.68 1.54 -3.11
N GLY A 58 8.24 2.06 -4.20
CA GLY A 58 8.69 1.27 -5.35
C GLY A 58 10.08 1.66 -5.83
N PHE A 59 10.71 0.82 -6.65
CA PHE A 59 12.06 1.00 -7.17
C PHE A 59 12.03 0.91 -8.71
N LEU A 60 12.29 2.01 -9.40
CA LEU A 60 12.08 2.11 -10.84
C LEU A 60 13.31 1.73 -11.68
N GLY A 61 14.51 1.85 -11.13
CA GLY A 61 15.74 1.63 -11.89
C GLY A 61 15.94 2.58 -13.09
N ASP A 62 16.95 2.30 -13.89
CA ASP A 62 17.43 3.12 -15.02
C ASP A 62 16.58 3.01 -16.30
N SER A 63 15.47 2.27 -16.29
CA SER A 63 14.65 2.05 -17.49
C SER A 63 13.17 2.20 -17.17
N ILE A 64 12.73 3.45 -17.00
CA ILE A 64 11.38 3.76 -16.53
C ILE A 64 10.34 3.41 -17.59
N GLY A 65 10.68 3.53 -18.88
CA GLY A 65 9.81 3.09 -19.97
C GLY A 65 9.34 1.63 -19.83
N ILE A 66 10.21 0.74 -19.35
CA ILE A 66 9.86 -0.68 -19.11
C ILE A 66 8.87 -0.82 -17.95
N ARG A 67 8.87 0.14 -17.01
CA ARG A 67 8.01 0.15 -15.82
C ARG A 67 6.82 1.08 -15.91
N GLN A 68 6.60 1.74 -17.04
CA GLN A 68 5.43 2.58 -17.27
C GLN A 68 4.12 1.81 -17.01
N GLY A 69 4.06 0.53 -17.43
CA GLY A 69 2.92 -0.33 -17.14
C GLY A 69 2.70 -0.58 -15.64
N GLN A 70 3.78 -0.71 -14.86
CA GLN A 70 3.71 -0.87 -13.40
C GLN A 70 3.17 0.40 -12.75
N LEU A 71 3.67 1.57 -13.15
CA LEU A 71 3.20 2.87 -12.67
C LEU A 71 1.72 3.10 -13.00
N PHE A 72 1.30 2.74 -14.22
CA PHE A 72 -0.10 2.84 -14.62
C PHE A 72 -1.01 1.89 -13.82
N ASN A 73 -0.58 0.64 -13.60
CA ASN A 73 -1.30 -0.33 -12.79
C ASN A 73 -1.47 0.17 -11.34
N LEU A 74 -0.40 0.67 -10.73
CA LEU A 74 -0.43 1.27 -9.40
C LEU A 74 -1.36 2.47 -9.37
N ASN A 75 -1.31 3.33 -10.39
CA ASN A 75 -2.16 4.50 -10.48
C ASN A 75 -3.66 4.09 -10.49
N GLN A 76 -4.03 3.15 -11.36
CA GLN A 76 -5.42 2.72 -11.51
C GLN A 76 -5.95 1.89 -10.34
N LYS A 77 -5.12 1.01 -9.75
CA LYS A 77 -5.59 0.04 -8.76
C LYS A 77 -5.43 0.50 -7.33
N ILE A 78 -4.39 1.28 -7.03
CA ILE A 78 -4.07 1.69 -5.67
C ILE A 78 -4.25 3.19 -5.51
N TYR A 79 -3.48 3.99 -6.24
CA TYR A 79 -3.41 5.44 -6.03
C TYR A 79 -4.78 6.13 -6.12
N LYS A 80 -5.52 5.95 -7.22
CA LYS A 80 -6.84 6.57 -7.43
C LYS A 80 -7.85 6.27 -6.32
N ARG A 81 -7.70 5.16 -5.60
CA ARG A 81 -8.62 4.77 -4.52
C ARG A 81 -8.27 5.40 -3.19
N PHE A 82 -7.01 5.78 -2.99
CA PHE A 82 -6.48 6.16 -1.68
C PHE A 82 -5.80 7.54 -1.64
N TYR A 83 -5.61 8.22 -2.77
CA TYR A 83 -4.90 9.51 -2.84
C TYR A 83 -5.52 10.61 -1.97
N GLU A 84 -6.81 10.59 -1.69
CA GLU A 84 -7.47 11.58 -0.82
C GLU A 84 -7.19 11.33 0.67
N PHE A 85 -6.60 10.18 1.03
CA PHE A 85 -6.29 9.88 2.42
C PHE A 85 -5.18 10.80 2.92
N ARG A 86 -5.45 11.48 4.04
CA ARG A 86 -4.48 12.37 4.67
C ARG A 86 -3.23 11.57 5.07
N ASP A 87 -2.08 12.05 4.64
CA ASP A 87 -0.76 11.45 4.91
C ASP A 87 -0.40 10.25 4.02
N PHE A 88 -1.21 9.91 3.01
CA PHE A 88 -0.84 8.90 2.02
C PHE A 88 0.12 9.46 0.96
N GLN A 89 1.10 8.67 0.55
CA GLN A 89 2.01 9.00 -0.55
C GLN A 89 2.43 7.75 -1.35
N MET A 90 2.70 7.96 -2.64
CA MET A 90 3.48 7.04 -3.47
C MET A 90 4.90 7.58 -3.53
N LEU A 91 5.89 6.78 -3.15
CA LEU A 91 7.29 7.17 -3.21
C LEU A 91 8.06 6.21 -4.10
N MET A 92 8.54 6.69 -5.23
CA MET A 92 9.33 5.90 -6.16
C MET A 92 10.80 6.29 -6.06
N VAL A 93 11.66 5.30 -5.81
CA VAL A 93 13.10 5.48 -5.80
C VAL A 93 13.63 5.17 -7.20
N ALA A 94 14.42 6.08 -7.76
CA ALA A 94 14.97 5.93 -9.09
C ALA A 94 16.40 6.49 -9.16
N PRO A 95 17.24 6.05 -10.11
CA PRO A 95 18.58 6.60 -10.28
C PRO A 95 18.56 8.07 -10.73
N GLU A 96 19.57 8.86 -10.37
CA GLU A 96 19.64 10.31 -10.67
C GLU A 96 19.48 10.67 -12.16
N GLY A 97 19.96 9.80 -13.07
CA GLY A 97 19.84 10.00 -14.52
C GLY A 97 18.43 9.81 -15.09
N SER A 98 17.49 9.35 -14.28
CA SER A 98 16.16 8.89 -14.74
C SER A 98 15.06 9.97 -14.66
N ARG A 99 15.39 11.18 -14.21
CA ARG A 99 14.43 12.28 -13.97
C ARG A 99 13.57 12.63 -15.17
N GLU A 100 14.18 12.79 -16.34
CA GLU A 100 13.46 13.20 -17.55
C GLU A 100 12.41 12.14 -17.97
N GLU A 101 12.76 10.86 -17.85
CA GLU A 101 11.83 9.76 -18.12
C GLU A 101 10.70 9.71 -17.07
N VAL A 102 10.99 9.94 -15.79
CA VAL A 102 9.95 10.04 -14.75
C VAL A 102 8.97 11.16 -15.11
N GLU A 103 9.48 12.35 -15.43
CA GLU A 103 8.65 13.52 -15.75
C GLU A 103 7.76 13.26 -16.96
N ALA A 104 8.26 12.57 -17.98
CA ALA A 104 7.47 12.19 -19.16
C ALA A 104 6.29 11.28 -18.77
N VAL A 105 6.54 10.23 -17.98
CA VAL A 105 5.48 9.32 -17.53
C VAL A 105 4.48 10.02 -16.60
N MET A 106 4.95 10.92 -15.74
CA MET A 106 4.08 11.67 -14.83
C MET A 106 3.15 12.64 -15.57
N LYS A 107 3.64 13.31 -16.61
CA LYS A 107 2.80 14.17 -17.48
C LYS A 107 1.68 13.36 -18.13
N GLU A 108 1.93 12.12 -18.52
CA GLU A 108 0.87 11.26 -19.04
C GLU A 108 -0.15 10.90 -17.95
N LEU A 109 0.31 10.53 -16.75
CA LEU A 109 -0.58 10.19 -15.63
C LEU A 109 -1.45 11.37 -15.18
N GLU A 110 -0.91 12.59 -15.22
CA GLU A 110 -1.61 13.84 -14.91
C GLU A 110 -2.83 14.10 -15.80
N THR A 111 -2.82 13.59 -17.04
CA THR A 111 -3.99 13.69 -17.92
C THR A 111 -5.20 12.89 -17.43
N PHE A 112 -4.98 11.91 -16.55
CA PHE A 112 -6.01 10.99 -16.07
C PHE A 112 -6.34 11.14 -14.58
N THR A 113 -5.43 11.65 -13.75
CA THR A 113 -5.59 11.67 -12.28
C THR A 113 -4.70 12.76 -11.64
N ASP A 114 -5.16 13.35 -10.53
CA ASP A 114 -4.35 14.25 -9.71
C ASP A 114 -3.13 13.52 -9.14
N THR A 115 -1.92 13.90 -9.53
CA THR A 115 -0.66 13.24 -9.16
C THR A 115 0.04 13.84 -7.93
N ARG A 116 -0.59 14.75 -7.18
CA ARG A 116 0.00 15.49 -6.04
C ARG A 116 0.73 14.67 -4.97
N ASN A 117 0.35 13.41 -4.79
CA ASN A 117 0.92 12.52 -3.77
C ASN A 117 1.89 11.49 -4.38
N TRP A 118 2.23 11.64 -5.66
CA TRP A 118 3.37 10.96 -6.27
C TRP A 118 4.63 11.75 -5.99
N HIS A 119 5.60 11.06 -5.40
CA HIS A 119 6.88 11.62 -5.08
C HIS A 119 8.00 10.70 -5.54
N PHE A 120 9.15 11.30 -5.79
CA PHE A 120 10.30 10.63 -6.35
C PHE A 120 11.52 10.96 -5.51
N ALA A 121 12.33 9.93 -5.24
CA ALA A 121 13.62 10.06 -4.60
C ALA A 121 14.70 9.58 -5.56
N TYR A 122 15.72 10.40 -5.75
CA TYR A 122 16.81 10.13 -6.69
C TYR A 122 18.13 9.93 -5.96
N GLY A 123 18.91 8.93 -6.38
CA GLY A 123 20.23 8.70 -5.80
C GLY A 123 21.10 7.78 -6.66
N PRO A 124 22.36 7.56 -6.26
CA PRO A 124 23.27 6.68 -6.98
C PRO A 124 22.79 5.22 -6.94
N PRO A 125 22.98 4.42 -8.02
CA PRO A 125 22.55 3.01 -8.04
C PRO A 125 23.07 2.17 -6.86
N ALA A 126 24.30 2.43 -6.40
CA ALA A 126 24.87 1.74 -5.24
C ALA A 126 24.13 2.08 -3.93
N GLU A 127 23.70 3.33 -3.74
CA GLU A 127 22.90 3.72 -2.58
C GLU A 127 21.49 3.14 -2.64
N ILE A 128 20.89 3.11 -3.84
CA ILE A 128 19.57 2.48 -4.06
C ILE A 128 19.62 1.00 -3.68
N GLN A 129 20.63 0.26 -4.14
CA GLN A 129 20.82 -1.14 -3.79
C GLN A 129 20.97 -1.33 -2.27
N ALA A 130 21.87 -0.56 -1.65
CA ALA A 130 22.09 -0.65 -0.20
C ALA A 130 20.83 -0.28 0.60
N TYR A 131 20.03 0.66 0.11
CA TYR A 131 18.76 1.04 0.71
C TYR A 131 17.71 -0.07 0.58
N PHE A 132 17.59 -0.68 -0.59
CA PHE A 132 16.68 -1.81 -0.84
C PHE A 132 17.01 -3.00 0.05
N ASP A 133 18.29 -3.35 0.20
CA ASP A 133 18.73 -4.46 1.05
C ASP A 133 18.34 -4.26 2.53
N ARG A 134 18.31 -3.00 3.00
CA ARG A 134 17.86 -2.65 4.36
C ARG A 134 16.37 -2.86 4.60
N LEU A 135 15.55 -3.02 3.55
CA LEU A 135 14.16 -3.44 3.73
C LEU A 135 14.06 -4.85 4.32
N GLY A 136 15.11 -5.66 4.19
CA GLY A 136 15.20 -6.99 4.82
C GLY A 136 14.18 -7.99 4.28
N THR A 137 13.81 -7.87 3.01
CA THR A 137 12.75 -8.68 2.37
C THR A 137 13.27 -9.97 1.75
N GLY A 138 14.57 -10.09 1.53
CA GLY A 138 15.19 -11.20 0.79
C GLY A 138 14.92 -11.18 -0.72
N LEU A 139 14.26 -10.13 -1.24
CA LEU A 139 14.13 -9.88 -2.67
C LEU A 139 15.42 -9.22 -3.20
N SER A 140 15.54 -9.10 -4.52
CA SER A 140 16.65 -8.41 -5.19
C SER A 140 16.13 -7.37 -6.18
N LEU A 141 16.90 -6.31 -6.38
CA LEU A 141 16.76 -5.45 -7.55
C LEU A 141 17.32 -6.18 -8.79
N ASP A 142 16.79 -5.86 -9.97
CA ASP A 142 17.36 -6.32 -11.23
C ASP A 142 18.57 -5.47 -11.66
N ALA A 143 19.16 -5.80 -12.81
CA ALA A 143 20.35 -5.13 -13.34
C ALA A 143 20.15 -3.62 -13.60
N THR A 144 18.91 -3.14 -13.69
CA THR A 144 18.60 -1.71 -13.84
C THR A 144 18.49 -1.00 -12.50
N GLY A 145 18.60 -1.72 -11.37
CA GLY A 145 18.35 -1.17 -10.03
C GLY A 145 16.87 -0.98 -9.72
N GLY A 146 15.96 -1.67 -10.43
CA GLY A 146 14.53 -1.61 -10.18
C GLY A 146 13.94 -2.95 -9.73
N SER A 147 12.67 -2.92 -9.31
CA SER A 147 11.92 -4.09 -8.87
C SER A 147 10.48 -4.02 -9.37
N PRO A 148 9.86 -5.14 -9.76
CA PRO A 148 8.41 -5.15 -10.01
C PRO A 148 7.59 -5.03 -8.71
N TYR A 149 8.23 -5.21 -7.54
CA TYR A 149 7.54 -5.20 -6.26
C TYR A 149 7.47 -3.80 -5.66
N VAL A 150 6.32 -3.51 -5.02
CA VAL A 150 6.13 -2.35 -4.15
C VAL A 150 5.85 -2.77 -2.72
N PHE A 151 6.19 -1.90 -1.77
CA PHE A 151 6.14 -2.16 -0.34
C PHE A 151 5.24 -1.16 0.36
N ILE A 152 4.52 -1.61 1.38
CA ILE A 152 3.71 -0.73 2.24
C ILE A 152 4.57 -0.40 3.47
N ILE A 153 4.93 0.87 3.61
CA ILE A 153 5.61 1.40 4.78
C ILE A 153 4.64 2.27 5.57
N ASP A 154 4.52 1.98 6.85
CA ASP A 154 3.60 2.68 7.74
C ASP A 154 4.20 3.97 8.32
N LYS A 155 3.42 4.71 9.13
CA LYS A 155 3.83 6.01 9.68
C LYS A 155 5.02 5.94 10.64
N ASP A 156 5.26 4.76 11.22
CA ASP A 156 6.37 4.47 12.12
C ASP A 156 7.57 3.88 11.35
N ARG A 157 7.51 3.92 10.01
CA ARG A 157 8.50 3.39 9.07
C ARG A 157 8.64 1.88 9.12
N MET A 158 7.62 1.17 9.56
CA MET A 158 7.63 -0.29 9.58
C MET A 158 7.08 -0.81 8.26
N LEU A 159 7.76 -1.82 7.70
CA LEU A 159 7.28 -2.52 6.51
C LEU A 159 6.14 -3.45 6.91
N ARG A 160 5.02 -3.29 6.22
CA ARG A 160 3.77 -4.02 6.46
C ARG A 160 3.51 -4.98 5.29
N GLY A 161 2.93 -6.13 5.61
CA GLY A 161 2.58 -7.14 4.62
C GLY A 161 1.96 -8.37 5.27
N ARG A 162 1.98 -9.50 4.59
CA ARG A 162 1.26 -10.72 5.04
C ARG A 162 2.23 -11.74 5.61
N LYS A 163 1.94 -12.27 6.81
CA LYS A 163 2.71 -13.38 7.42
C LYS A 163 2.30 -14.77 6.92
N LYS A 164 1.10 -14.88 6.35
CA LYS A 164 0.52 -16.09 5.78
C LYS A 164 -0.21 -15.70 4.51
N ASP A 165 0.47 -15.80 3.38
CA ASP A 165 -0.07 -15.63 2.04
C ASP A 165 -0.12 -16.99 1.34
N GLU A 166 -1.22 -17.26 0.63
CA GLU A 166 -1.47 -18.57 0.01
C GLU A 166 -0.43 -18.94 -1.05
N ASP A 167 0.17 -17.94 -1.71
CA ASP A 167 1.12 -18.16 -2.81
C ASP A 167 2.58 -18.11 -2.34
N THR A 168 2.89 -17.24 -1.38
CA THR A 168 4.28 -16.88 -1.03
C THR A 168 4.68 -17.20 0.41
N GLY A 169 3.75 -17.62 1.27
CA GLY A 169 3.98 -17.80 2.69
C GLY A 169 4.11 -16.45 3.41
N ILE A 170 5.22 -15.73 3.25
CA ILE A 170 5.39 -14.35 3.73
C ILE A 170 5.44 -13.42 2.53
N LYS A 171 4.52 -12.46 2.48
CA LYS A 171 4.43 -11.46 1.41
C LYS A 171 4.93 -10.10 1.89
N PHE A 172 6.19 -9.80 1.57
CA PHE A 172 6.81 -8.51 1.86
C PHE A 172 6.37 -7.40 0.90
N GLY A 173 6.21 -7.74 -0.38
CA GLY A 173 5.85 -6.79 -1.43
C GLY A 173 4.78 -7.32 -2.37
N PHE A 174 4.18 -6.39 -3.12
CA PHE A 174 3.11 -6.65 -4.08
C PHE A 174 3.64 -6.40 -5.48
N ASP A 175 3.39 -7.32 -6.40
CA ASP A 175 3.85 -7.24 -7.78
C ASP A 175 2.99 -6.23 -8.56
N ALA A 176 3.59 -5.10 -8.92
CA ALA A 176 2.93 -4.03 -9.67
C ALA A 176 2.65 -4.39 -11.14
N THR A 177 3.26 -5.46 -11.67
CA THR A 177 2.91 -6.00 -13.00
C THR A 177 1.63 -6.81 -12.97
N SER A 178 1.25 -7.36 -11.80
CA SER A 178 0.09 -8.20 -11.61
C SER A 178 -1.12 -7.40 -11.11
N VAL A 179 -2.05 -7.08 -12.02
CA VAL A 179 -3.32 -6.44 -11.66
C VAL A 179 -4.11 -7.23 -10.61
N ALA A 180 -4.02 -8.57 -10.66
CA ALA A 180 -4.67 -9.44 -9.69
C ALA A 180 -4.03 -9.30 -8.30
N ASP A 181 -2.70 -9.22 -8.20
CA ASP A 181 -2.01 -9.03 -6.92
C ASP A 181 -2.35 -7.67 -6.30
N LEU A 182 -2.36 -6.61 -7.12
CA LEU A 182 -2.77 -5.28 -6.66
C LEU A 182 -4.23 -5.24 -6.19
N ASN A 183 -5.16 -5.77 -6.99
CA ASN A 183 -6.60 -5.67 -6.72
C ASN A 183 -7.07 -6.62 -5.61
N ASN A 184 -6.59 -7.86 -5.61
CA ASN A 184 -7.10 -8.90 -4.71
C ASN A 184 -6.30 -8.99 -3.41
N LYS A 185 -5.10 -8.39 -3.35
CA LYS A 185 -4.26 -8.43 -2.16
C LYS A 185 -3.92 -7.04 -1.64
N MET A 186 -3.20 -6.25 -2.42
CA MET A 186 -2.68 -4.96 -1.95
C MET A 186 -3.79 -3.97 -1.59
N GLU A 187 -4.85 -3.91 -2.38
CA GLU A 187 -5.98 -3.02 -2.14
C GLU A 187 -6.63 -3.26 -0.77
N ASP A 188 -6.83 -4.52 -0.40
CA ASP A 188 -7.43 -4.87 0.88
C ASP A 188 -6.49 -4.59 2.05
N ASP A 189 -5.20 -4.85 1.88
CA ASP A 189 -4.17 -4.53 2.87
C ASP A 189 -4.06 -3.00 3.08
N MET A 190 -4.21 -2.21 2.02
CA MET A 190 -4.32 -0.76 2.09
C MET A 190 -5.58 -0.31 2.82
N LYS A 191 -6.75 -0.94 2.60
CA LYS A 191 -7.96 -0.62 3.37
C LYS A 191 -7.75 -0.89 4.87
N ILE A 192 -7.11 -1.99 5.21
CA ILE A 192 -6.82 -2.39 6.60
C ILE A 192 -5.94 -1.33 7.27
N ILE A 193 -4.78 -1.00 6.69
CA ILE A 193 -3.85 -0.05 7.32
C ILE A 193 -4.46 1.35 7.47
N LEU A 194 -5.21 1.82 6.46
CA LEU A 194 -5.88 3.12 6.52
C LEU A 194 -7.00 3.13 7.57
N ALA A 195 -7.71 2.01 7.76
CA ALA A 195 -8.71 1.87 8.81
C ALA A 195 -8.08 1.88 10.21
N GLU A 196 -6.96 1.18 10.42
CA GLU A 196 -6.20 1.20 11.67
C GLU A 196 -5.86 2.64 12.09
N TYR A 197 -5.30 3.42 11.16
CA TYR A 197 -4.93 4.81 11.45
C TYR A 197 -6.13 5.73 11.67
N ARG A 198 -7.24 5.53 10.95
CA ARG A 198 -8.49 6.28 11.20
C ARG A 198 -9.03 6.02 12.61
N LEU A 199 -8.98 4.78 13.08
CA LEU A 199 -9.44 4.42 14.42
C LEU A 199 -8.53 5.00 15.50
N ALA A 200 -7.21 4.91 15.34
CA ALA A 200 -6.25 5.50 16.27
C ALA A 200 -6.39 7.03 16.38
N LEU A 201 -6.66 7.72 15.27
CA LEU A 201 -6.94 9.17 15.30
C LEU A 201 -8.21 9.50 16.09
N LYS A 202 -9.28 8.73 15.90
CA LYS A 202 -10.54 8.92 16.64
C LYS A 202 -10.38 8.67 18.13
N SER A 203 -9.67 7.62 18.54
CA SER A 203 -9.42 7.35 19.97
C SER A 203 -8.60 8.46 20.62
N ASN A 204 -7.58 8.97 19.93
CA ASN A 204 -6.73 10.04 20.44
C ASN A 204 -7.49 11.36 20.60
N GLN A 205 -8.42 11.67 19.67
CA GLN A 205 -9.28 12.85 19.79
C GLN A 205 -10.31 12.71 20.91
N ALA A 206 -10.91 11.52 21.08
CA ALA A 206 -11.86 11.26 22.15
C ALA A 206 -11.22 11.33 23.55
N GLY A 207 -9.95 10.88 23.70
CA GLY A 207 -9.21 10.99 24.96
C GLY A 207 -8.92 12.45 25.35
N ARG A 208 -8.53 13.29 24.39
CA ARG A 208 -8.19 14.72 24.63
C ARG A 208 -9.38 15.60 24.97
N ASN A 209 -10.59 15.21 24.58
CA ASN A 209 -11.81 15.95 24.92
C ASN A 209 -12.39 15.56 26.29
N ASN A 210 -11.84 14.51 26.92
CA ASN A 210 -12.27 14.02 28.23
C ASN A 210 -11.27 14.37 29.36
N GLU A 211 -10.24 15.17 29.06
CA GLU A 211 -9.31 15.80 29.99
C GLU A 211 -9.60 17.30 30.07
#